data_AF-F8DR00-F1
#
_entry.id   AF-F8DR00-F1
#
_cell.length_a   1.000
_cell.length_b   1.000
_cell.length_c   1.000
_cell.angle_alpha   90.00
_cell.angle_beta   90.00
_cell.angle_gamma   90.00
#
_symmetry.space_group_name_H-M   'P 1'
#
loop_
_entity.id
_entity.type
_entity.pdbx_description
1 polymer ?
#
loop_
_entity_poly.entity_id
_entity_poly.type
_entity_poly.pdbx_seq_one_letter_code
_entity_poly.pdbx_strand_id
1 'polypeptide(L)'
;MRSNKLTKIIITSTLALSLLAVPVSQATVLAAETTSESTSSSSTTQTHTLNKSYVVYGAGAAEKNELNNVLAVDDNFTTLTATASDYQKYINPNGSTTNAAMVSSVAIVPTDPGSGIKVNVKKFNGEDNITKVTAQQYAMVAQMAGVTDVTITVSANRAVSGESALTGVYKAIAADGVSLNEQNTQSANQMLTATNGAIEANKDDSKYPGKLMAAVGDTTKEINQQKKQGTTPTQNQIQVIFNQKLEERNIYNETKNHEQPIINALVQFNNAPISSSKDYSSHVTDTINNVKNSSGDMMNKAKKFLNSQDGQAVKQQAQSWWTRFVNWIRSWF
;
A
#
# COMPACT_ATOMS: atom_id res chain seq x y z
N MET A 1 -33.62 -46.80 12.73
CA MET A 1 -34.71 -45.79 12.87
C MET A 1 -34.63 -45.21 14.26
N ARG A 2 -34.54 -43.86 14.38
CA ARG A 2 -35.02 -42.95 15.46
C ARG A 2 -34.66 -43.32 16.92
N SER A 3 -34.26 -42.44 17.83
CA SER A 3 -34.13 -40.98 17.92
C SER A 3 -33.65 -40.67 19.36
N ASN A 4 -32.77 -39.68 19.50
CA ASN A 4 -32.57 -38.67 20.56
C ASN A 4 -33.53 -38.69 21.78
N LYS A 5 -33.14 -38.31 23.01
CA LYS A 5 -32.53 -37.04 23.43
C LYS A 5 -31.92 -37.13 24.84
N LEU A 6 -30.80 -36.43 25.10
CA LEU A 6 -30.33 -36.07 26.44
C LEU A 6 -30.48 -34.56 26.66
N THR A 7 -31.23 -34.21 27.70
CA THR A 7 -31.62 -32.87 28.13
C THR A 7 -30.45 -32.12 28.75
N LYS A 8 -30.13 -30.91 28.25
CA LYS A 8 -29.22 -29.96 28.89
C LYS A 8 -30.04 -28.96 29.72
N ILE A 9 -29.70 -28.85 31.00
CA ILE A 9 -30.25 -27.89 31.97
C ILE A 9 -29.56 -26.54 31.74
N ILE A 10 -30.34 -25.47 31.56
CA ILE A 10 -29.89 -24.08 31.54
C ILE A 10 -30.30 -23.46 32.88
N ILE A 11 -29.31 -23.05 33.68
CA ILE A 11 -29.51 -22.31 34.92
C ILE A 11 -29.67 -20.83 34.54
N THR A 12 -30.87 -20.29 34.79
CA THR A 12 -31.17 -18.86 34.72
C THR A 12 -31.17 -18.31 36.15
N SER A 13 -30.16 -17.51 36.51
CA SER A 13 -30.20 -16.73 37.75
C SER A 13 -30.76 -15.34 37.47
N THR A 14 -31.99 -15.11 37.91
CA THR A 14 -32.57 -13.78 38.07
C THR A 14 -32.25 -13.32 39.48
N LEU A 15 -31.58 -12.17 39.63
CA LEU A 15 -31.43 -11.51 40.91
C LEU A 15 -32.23 -10.20 40.86
N ALA A 16 -33.36 -10.22 41.57
CA ALA A 16 -34.16 -9.05 41.86
C ALA A 16 -33.52 -8.27 43.02
N LEU A 17 -33.34 -6.96 42.85
CA LEU A 17 -33.05 -6.03 43.94
C LEU A 17 -34.22 -5.05 44.06
N SER A 18 -34.82 -5.02 45.25
CA SER A 18 -35.78 -3.98 45.67
C SER A 18 -35.40 -3.54 47.08
N LEU A 19 -35.79 -2.30 47.42
CA LEU A 19 -35.71 -1.59 48.73
C LEU A 19 -34.38 -0.86 48.96
N LEU A 20 -34.29 0.42 49.37
CA LEU A 20 -35.21 1.44 49.91
C LEU A 20 -34.61 2.84 49.66
N ALA A 21 -35.45 3.85 49.50
CA ALA A 21 -35.05 5.26 49.41
C ALA A 21 -34.97 5.91 50.80
N VAL A 22 -33.88 6.63 51.07
CA VAL A 22 -33.79 7.68 52.12
C VAL A 22 -32.85 8.78 51.59
N PRO A 23 -33.22 10.08 51.61
CA PRO A 23 -32.32 11.14 51.20
C PRO A 23 -31.48 11.61 52.39
N VAL A 24 -30.15 11.55 52.28
CA VAL A 24 -29.24 12.24 53.20
C VAL A 24 -28.29 13.08 52.36
N SER A 25 -28.48 14.39 52.41
CA SER A 25 -27.50 15.37 51.96
C SER A 25 -26.35 15.42 52.95
N GLN A 26 -25.14 15.10 52.50
CA GLN A 26 -23.89 15.67 53.03
C GLN A 26 -22.72 15.38 52.09
N ALA A 27 -21.88 16.40 51.92
CA ALA A 27 -20.71 16.41 51.06
C ALA A 27 -19.56 15.63 51.72
N THR A 28 -18.94 14.74 50.95
CA THR A 28 -17.63 14.15 51.29
C THR A 28 -16.83 13.96 50.01
N VAL A 29 -15.67 14.60 49.99
CA VAL A 29 -14.56 14.45 49.05
C VAL A 29 -14.21 12.98 48.82
N LEU A 30 -14.23 12.54 47.55
CA LEU A 30 -13.61 11.29 47.10
C LEU A 30 -12.60 11.57 45.98
N ALA A 31 -11.42 10.98 46.14
CA ALA A 31 -10.37 10.92 45.14
C ALA A 31 -10.94 10.39 43.82
N ALA A 32 -10.58 11.03 42.71
CA ALA A 32 -10.87 10.53 41.38
C ALA A 32 -10.10 9.20 41.20
N GLU A 33 -10.80 8.08 41.37
CA GLU A 33 -10.38 6.82 40.76
C GLU A 33 -10.38 7.07 39.24
N THR A 34 -9.18 7.18 38.67
CA THR A 34 -8.95 7.02 37.24
C THR A 34 -9.42 5.61 36.88
N THR A 35 -10.69 5.51 36.53
CA THR A 35 -11.22 4.35 35.84
C THR A 35 -10.55 4.35 34.48
N SER A 36 -9.50 3.54 34.35
CA SER A 36 -8.94 3.16 33.06
C SER A 36 -10.06 2.49 32.28
N GLU A 37 -10.77 3.28 31.48
CA GLU A 37 -11.58 2.75 30.40
C GLU A 37 -10.63 1.97 29.49
N SER A 38 -10.67 0.65 29.65
CA SER A 38 -10.18 -0.28 28.65
C SER A 38 -10.91 0.08 27.36
N THR A 39 -10.24 0.82 26.48
CA THR A 39 -10.71 1.09 25.13
C THR A 39 -10.85 -0.25 24.46
N SER A 40 -12.07 -0.76 24.40
CA SER A 40 -12.46 -1.83 23.51
C SER A 40 -12.03 -1.41 22.11
N SER A 41 -11.10 -2.16 21.53
CA SER A 41 -10.57 -1.95 20.19
C SER A 41 -11.69 -2.11 19.17
N SER A 42 -12.44 -1.03 18.95
CA SER A 42 -13.36 -0.89 17.83
C SER A 42 -12.54 -0.99 16.55
N SER A 43 -12.62 -2.15 15.89
CA SER A 43 -12.00 -2.40 14.60
C SER A 43 -12.64 -1.49 13.54
N THR A 44 -12.09 -0.28 13.37
CA THR A 44 -12.51 0.64 12.32
C THR A 44 -12.09 0.10 10.97
N THR A 45 -13.01 0.03 10.01
CA THR A 45 -12.71 -0.25 8.61
C THR A 45 -11.87 0.89 8.05
N GLN A 46 -10.60 0.61 7.75
CA GLN A 46 -9.67 1.56 7.11
C GLN A 46 -9.60 1.34 5.59
N THR A 47 -10.45 0.47 5.05
CA THR A 47 -10.51 0.13 3.62
C THR A 47 -11.66 0.82 2.91
N HIS A 48 -11.48 1.14 1.64
CA HIS A 48 -12.42 1.89 0.82
C HIS A 48 -12.27 1.55 -0.67
N THR A 49 -13.37 1.18 -1.32
CA THR A 49 -13.45 1.12 -2.78
C THR A 49 -13.91 2.48 -3.31
N LEU A 50 -13.23 3.01 -4.33
CA LEU A 50 -13.50 4.36 -4.84
C LEU A 50 -14.96 4.51 -5.30
N ASN A 51 -15.54 5.70 -5.08
CA ASN A 51 -16.94 6.00 -5.41
C ASN A 51 -17.17 6.28 -6.89
N LYS A 52 -16.09 6.60 -7.64
CA LYS A 52 -16.13 6.92 -9.07
C LYS A 52 -14.77 6.65 -9.72
N SER A 53 -14.74 6.69 -11.04
CA SER A 53 -13.50 6.58 -11.82
C SER A 53 -12.71 7.89 -11.82
N TYR A 54 -11.39 7.81 -11.73
CA TYR A 54 -10.49 8.95 -11.77
C TYR A 54 -9.42 8.79 -12.83
N VAL A 55 -9.10 9.88 -13.52
CA VAL A 55 -7.87 10.00 -14.30
C VAL A 55 -7.04 11.10 -13.70
N VAL A 56 -5.78 10.80 -13.42
CA VAL A 56 -4.82 11.76 -12.90
C VAL A 56 -3.66 11.87 -13.86
N TYR A 57 -3.61 12.98 -14.59
CA TYR A 57 -2.50 13.26 -15.48
C TYR A 57 -1.32 13.81 -14.69
N GLY A 58 -0.11 13.37 -15.02
CA GLY A 58 1.08 14.09 -14.58
C GLY A 58 1.05 15.54 -15.12
N ALA A 59 1.50 16.51 -14.33
CA ALA A 59 1.50 17.93 -14.73
C ALA A 59 2.36 18.22 -15.99
N GLY A 60 3.31 17.35 -16.30
CA GLY A 60 4.16 17.38 -17.49
C GLY A 60 3.76 16.34 -18.54
N ALA A 61 2.61 15.67 -18.38
CA ALA A 61 2.08 14.77 -19.40
C ALA A 61 1.68 15.57 -20.65
N ALA A 62 2.06 15.06 -21.82
CA ALA A 62 1.64 15.58 -23.11
C ALA A 62 0.76 14.54 -23.83
N GLU A 63 0.23 14.90 -25.00
CA GLU A 63 -0.55 13.97 -25.86
C GLU A 63 -1.77 13.36 -25.13
N LYS A 64 -2.53 14.20 -24.42
CA LYS A 64 -3.65 13.77 -23.57
C LYS A 64 -4.67 12.91 -24.31
N ASN A 65 -4.97 13.19 -25.57
CA ASN A 65 -5.94 12.40 -26.35
C ASN A 65 -5.45 10.95 -26.53
N GLU A 66 -4.17 10.76 -26.83
CA GLU A 66 -3.58 9.43 -26.97
C GLU A 66 -3.48 8.73 -25.61
N LEU A 67 -3.14 9.48 -24.55
CA LEU A 67 -3.18 8.96 -23.19
C LEU A 67 -4.60 8.52 -22.80
N ASN A 68 -5.66 9.22 -23.21
CA ASN A 68 -7.04 8.81 -22.94
C ASN A 68 -7.35 7.46 -23.57
N ASN A 69 -6.93 7.26 -24.82
CA ASN A 69 -7.11 5.99 -25.52
C ASN A 69 -6.39 4.84 -24.80
N VAL A 70 -5.11 5.05 -24.44
CA VAL A 70 -4.32 4.03 -23.75
C VAL A 70 -4.89 3.72 -22.37
N LEU A 71 -5.23 4.76 -21.60
CA LEU A 71 -5.77 4.66 -20.24
C LEU A 71 -7.24 4.23 -20.21
N ALA A 72 -7.91 4.15 -21.36
CA ALA A 72 -9.34 3.90 -21.50
C ALA A 72 -10.20 4.89 -20.69
N VAL A 73 -9.89 6.17 -20.83
CA VAL A 73 -10.59 7.28 -20.16
C VAL A 73 -11.76 7.73 -21.02
N ASP A 74 -12.92 7.88 -20.39
CA ASP A 74 -14.13 8.44 -20.97
C ASP A 74 -14.70 9.59 -20.11
N ASP A 75 -15.85 10.13 -20.52
CA ASP A 75 -16.48 11.29 -19.87
C ASP A 75 -16.94 11.04 -18.42
N ASN A 76 -16.99 9.79 -17.95
CA ASN A 76 -17.36 9.45 -16.58
C ASN A 76 -16.20 9.63 -15.59
N PHE A 77 -15.00 9.93 -16.08
CA PHE A 77 -13.82 10.08 -15.24
C PHE A 77 -13.74 11.47 -14.62
N THR A 78 -13.52 11.51 -13.30
CA THR A 78 -13.07 12.73 -12.64
C THR A 78 -11.61 12.99 -12.99
N THR A 79 -11.35 14.10 -13.67
CA THR A 79 -10.01 14.48 -14.10
C THR A 79 -9.28 15.28 -13.02
N LEU A 80 -8.08 14.83 -12.67
CA LEU A 80 -7.16 15.49 -11.75
C LEU A 80 -5.78 15.66 -12.41
N THR A 81 -4.91 16.43 -11.75
CA THR A 81 -3.51 16.61 -12.18
C THR A 81 -2.55 16.39 -11.02
N ALA A 82 -1.57 15.50 -11.17
CA ALA A 82 -0.50 15.26 -10.21
C ALA A 82 0.64 16.26 -10.42
N THR A 83 0.86 17.14 -9.45
CA THR A 83 1.87 18.21 -9.48
C THR A 83 3.09 17.84 -8.64
N ALA A 84 4.16 18.62 -8.77
CA ALA A 84 5.34 18.49 -7.92
C ALA A 84 5.01 18.69 -6.42
N SER A 85 4.03 19.54 -6.10
CA SER A 85 3.57 19.72 -4.71
C SER A 85 2.85 18.48 -4.19
N ASP A 86 2.04 17.82 -5.03
CA ASP A 86 1.43 16.54 -4.65
C ASP A 86 2.50 15.46 -4.43
N TYR A 87 3.56 15.43 -5.26
CA TYR A 87 4.68 14.51 -5.07
C TYR A 87 5.36 14.72 -3.72
N GLN A 88 5.60 15.99 -3.35
CA GLN A 88 6.16 16.32 -2.05
C GLN A 88 5.25 15.87 -0.91
N LYS A 89 3.96 16.16 -1.03
CA LYS A 89 2.97 15.79 -0.02
C LYS A 89 2.87 14.28 0.18
N TYR A 90 2.80 13.50 -0.91
CA TYR A 90 2.42 12.09 -0.85
C TYR A 90 3.57 11.10 -0.99
N ILE A 91 4.67 11.46 -1.61
CA ILE A 91 5.78 10.54 -1.90
C ILE A 91 6.99 10.87 -1.05
N ASN A 92 7.46 12.13 -1.10
CA ASN A 92 8.65 12.55 -0.38
C ASN A 92 8.57 14.02 0.08
N PRO A 93 8.24 14.28 1.35
CA PRO A 93 8.13 15.63 1.92
C PRO A 93 9.39 16.49 1.76
N ASN A 94 10.57 15.85 1.74
CA ASN A 94 11.87 16.51 1.57
C ASN A 94 12.39 16.44 0.13
N GLY A 95 11.66 15.76 -0.75
CA GLY A 95 11.99 15.62 -2.15
C GLY A 95 11.68 16.90 -2.92
N SER A 96 12.31 17.06 -4.08
CA SER A 96 11.89 18.08 -5.04
C SER A 96 11.87 17.48 -6.44
N THR A 97 10.84 17.86 -7.18
CA THR A 97 10.67 17.57 -8.60
C THR A 97 10.05 18.80 -9.25
N THR A 98 9.88 18.80 -10.57
CA THR A 98 9.20 19.87 -11.30
C THR A 98 7.92 19.35 -11.92
N ASN A 99 6.94 20.24 -12.16
CA ASN A 99 5.73 19.85 -12.88
C ASN A 99 6.06 19.24 -14.24
N ALA A 100 7.08 19.75 -14.95
CA ALA A 100 7.53 19.19 -16.23
C ALA A 100 8.09 17.76 -16.12
N ALA A 101 8.62 17.36 -14.96
CA ALA A 101 9.09 16.00 -14.70
C ALA A 101 7.97 15.04 -14.29
N MET A 102 6.78 15.54 -13.93
CA MET A 102 5.61 14.74 -13.58
C MET A 102 4.90 14.26 -14.85
N VAL A 103 5.40 13.22 -15.50
CA VAL A 103 4.91 12.80 -16.83
C VAL A 103 3.93 11.63 -16.78
N SER A 104 4.19 10.61 -15.96
CA SER A 104 3.33 9.42 -15.92
C SER A 104 1.95 9.76 -15.37
N SER A 105 0.94 9.11 -15.95
CA SER A 105 -0.48 9.33 -15.68
C SER A 105 -1.14 8.01 -15.29
N VAL A 106 -2.24 8.11 -14.55
CA VAL A 106 -2.96 6.94 -14.03
C VAL A 106 -4.47 7.10 -14.19
N ALA A 107 -5.13 6.02 -14.59
CA ALA A 107 -6.57 5.84 -14.51
C ALA A 107 -6.89 4.82 -13.41
N ILE A 108 -7.85 5.11 -12.55
CA ILE A 108 -8.26 4.25 -11.44
C ILE A 108 -9.76 4.08 -11.51
N VAL A 109 -10.18 2.83 -11.66
CA VAL A 109 -11.58 2.45 -11.90
C VAL A 109 -12.02 1.49 -10.80
N PRO A 110 -13.09 1.80 -10.04
CA PRO A 110 -13.71 0.85 -9.12
C PRO A 110 -14.12 -0.44 -9.83
N THR A 111 -13.92 -1.58 -9.19
CA THR A 111 -14.34 -2.89 -9.72
C THR A 111 -15.22 -3.63 -8.71
N ASP A 112 -15.79 -4.76 -9.14
CA ASP A 112 -16.71 -5.54 -8.31
C ASP A 112 -16.08 -5.95 -6.96
N PRO A 113 -16.85 -5.98 -5.85
CA PRO A 113 -16.33 -6.38 -4.55
C PRO A 113 -15.62 -7.74 -4.57
N GLY A 114 -14.43 -7.82 -3.96
CA GLY A 114 -13.61 -9.03 -3.92
C GLY A 114 -12.79 -9.29 -5.19
N SER A 115 -12.75 -8.35 -6.14
CA SER A 115 -11.89 -8.43 -7.33
C SER A 115 -10.42 -8.12 -7.05
N GLY A 116 -10.13 -7.49 -5.90
CA GLY A 116 -8.80 -7.07 -5.49
C GLY A 116 -8.25 -5.94 -6.36
N ILE A 117 -6.97 -5.61 -6.17
CA ILE A 117 -6.32 -4.57 -6.94
C ILE A 117 -5.67 -5.18 -8.18
N LYS A 118 -6.04 -4.68 -9.36
CA LYS A 118 -5.43 -5.04 -10.65
C LYS A 118 -4.63 -3.86 -11.15
N VAL A 119 -3.42 -4.10 -11.65
CA VAL A 119 -2.58 -3.03 -12.20
C VAL A 119 -2.10 -3.35 -13.59
N ASN A 120 -2.36 -2.44 -14.53
CA ASN A 120 -1.97 -2.52 -15.93
C ASN A 120 -0.99 -1.40 -16.25
N VAL A 121 0.28 -1.73 -16.46
CA VAL A 121 1.25 -0.77 -17.01
C VAL A 121 1.22 -0.89 -18.53
N LYS A 122 0.61 0.09 -19.21
CA LYS A 122 0.35 0.06 -20.65
C LYS A 122 1.39 0.87 -21.42
N LYS A 123 1.71 0.34 -22.60
CA LYS A 123 2.55 1.00 -23.60
C LYS A 123 1.84 2.22 -24.19
N PHE A 124 2.61 3.25 -24.50
CA PHE A 124 2.16 4.42 -25.23
C PHE A 124 2.76 4.37 -26.63
N ASN A 125 1.93 4.34 -27.68
CA ASN A 125 2.39 4.19 -29.07
C ASN A 125 3.35 3.00 -29.30
N GLY A 126 3.12 1.90 -28.58
CA GLY A 126 3.97 0.69 -28.66
C GLY A 126 5.24 0.73 -27.80
N GLU A 127 5.54 1.86 -27.15
CA GLU A 127 6.70 2.04 -26.28
C GLU A 127 6.36 1.83 -24.80
N ASP A 128 7.28 1.20 -24.08
CA ASP A 128 7.13 1.02 -22.63
C ASP A 128 7.88 2.12 -21.88
N ASN A 129 7.11 3.08 -21.38
CA ASN A 129 7.63 4.33 -20.85
C ASN A 129 7.68 4.38 -19.31
N ILE A 130 7.25 3.33 -18.60
CA ILE A 130 7.42 3.25 -17.15
C ILE A 130 8.61 2.35 -16.86
N THR A 131 9.64 2.91 -16.23
CA THR A 131 10.97 2.27 -16.17
C THR A 131 11.34 1.73 -14.79
N LYS A 132 10.65 2.15 -13.72
CA LYS A 132 11.00 1.76 -12.35
C LYS A 132 9.82 1.24 -11.53
N VAL A 133 8.74 2.02 -11.42
CA VAL A 133 7.61 1.66 -10.55
C VAL A 133 6.81 0.52 -11.17
N THR A 134 6.82 -0.64 -10.51
CA THR A 134 6.17 -1.84 -11.03
C THR A 134 4.68 -1.88 -10.72
N ALA A 135 3.95 -2.75 -11.43
CA ALA A 135 2.55 -3.03 -11.13
C ALA A 135 2.32 -3.46 -9.67
N GLN A 136 3.22 -4.29 -9.13
CA GLN A 136 3.18 -4.72 -7.73
C GLN A 136 3.31 -3.54 -6.77
N GLN A 137 4.18 -2.58 -7.09
CA GLN A 137 4.41 -1.40 -6.26
C GLN A 137 3.21 -0.47 -6.23
N TYR A 138 2.55 -0.24 -7.38
CA TYR A 138 1.28 0.49 -7.41
C TYR A 138 0.19 -0.21 -6.61
N ALA A 139 0.08 -1.54 -6.75
CA ALA A 139 -0.93 -2.31 -6.05
C ALA A 139 -0.69 -2.30 -4.53
N MET A 140 0.55 -2.46 -4.11
CA MET A 140 0.96 -2.40 -2.70
C MET A 140 0.63 -1.04 -2.09
N VAL A 141 0.93 0.06 -2.77
CA VAL A 141 0.59 1.40 -2.27
C VAL A 141 -0.90 1.58 -2.14
N ALA A 142 -1.68 1.23 -3.17
CA ALA A 142 -3.12 1.32 -3.10
C ALA A 142 -3.68 0.47 -1.94
N GLN A 143 -3.21 -0.77 -1.79
CA GLN A 143 -3.61 -1.68 -0.72
C GLN A 143 -3.31 -1.14 0.68
N MET A 144 -2.09 -0.63 0.89
CA MET A 144 -1.65 -0.09 2.19
C MET A 144 -2.30 1.26 2.48
N ALA A 145 -2.66 2.04 1.46
CA ALA A 145 -3.49 3.24 1.59
C ALA A 145 -4.96 2.94 1.91
N GLY A 146 -5.35 1.65 1.93
CA GLY A 146 -6.71 1.20 2.22
C GLY A 146 -7.61 1.08 0.98
N VAL A 147 -7.09 1.24 -0.23
CA VAL A 147 -7.91 1.03 -1.42
C VAL A 147 -8.16 -0.44 -1.66
N THR A 148 -9.39 -0.76 -2.04
CA THR A 148 -9.83 -2.12 -2.36
C THR A 148 -10.59 -2.13 -3.67
N ASP A 149 -10.53 -3.26 -4.39
CA ASP A 149 -11.35 -3.54 -5.57
C ASP A 149 -11.29 -2.43 -6.63
N VAL A 150 -10.10 -2.24 -7.21
CA VAL A 150 -9.88 -1.27 -8.29
C VAL A 150 -9.00 -1.84 -9.40
N THR A 151 -9.20 -1.33 -10.61
CA THR A 151 -8.22 -1.43 -11.70
C THR A 151 -7.45 -0.13 -11.83
N ILE A 152 -6.13 -0.21 -11.70
CA ILE A 152 -5.18 0.89 -11.89
C ILE A 152 -4.52 0.69 -13.26
N THR A 153 -4.70 1.62 -14.18
CA THR A 153 -4.02 1.62 -15.48
C THR A 153 -3.03 2.78 -15.53
N VAL A 154 -1.77 2.50 -15.84
CA VAL A 154 -0.68 3.48 -15.83
C VAL A 154 -0.05 3.55 -17.21
N SER A 155 0.24 4.77 -17.68
CA SER A 155 1.03 4.99 -18.89
C SER A 155 1.77 6.34 -18.84
N ALA A 156 2.66 6.58 -19.80
CA ALA A 156 3.40 7.82 -19.94
C ALA A 156 3.75 8.07 -21.41
N ASN A 157 3.67 9.33 -21.85
CA ASN A 157 3.98 9.72 -23.23
C ASN A 157 5.48 9.76 -23.54
N ARG A 158 6.34 9.59 -22.53
CA ARG A 158 7.79 9.40 -22.67
C ARG A 158 8.35 8.68 -21.46
N ALA A 159 9.53 8.10 -21.61
CA ALA A 159 10.16 7.30 -20.56
C ALA A 159 10.41 8.06 -19.24
N VAL A 160 9.90 7.52 -18.13
CA VAL A 160 10.02 8.06 -16.77
C VAL A 160 10.02 6.96 -15.72
N SER A 161 10.29 7.30 -14.45
CA SER A 161 10.29 6.34 -13.33
C SER A 161 8.91 5.73 -13.08
N GLY A 162 7.86 6.54 -13.19
CA GLY A 162 6.48 6.17 -12.87
C GLY A 162 5.90 6.87 -11.63
N GLU A 163 6.70 7.58 -10.85
CA GLU A 163 6.26 8.15 -9.57
C GLU A 163 5.14 9.20 -9.66
N SER A 164 4.99 9.85 -10.83
CA SER A 164 3.89 10.79 -11.06
C SER A 164 2.53 10.09 -11.04
N ALA A 165 2.45 8.90 -11.65
CA ALA A 165 1.27 8.05 -11.57
C ALA A 165 1.01 7.55 -10.14
N LEU A 166 2.07 7.27 -9.36
CA LEU A 166 1.92 6.86 -7.96
C LEU A 166 1.38 8.00 -7.09
N THR A 167 1.87 9.21 -7.34
CA THR A 167 1.33 10.45 -6.78
C THR A 167 -0.14 10.61 -7.17
N GLY A 168 -0.48 10.29 -8.43
CA GLY A 168 -1.85 10.28 -8.92
C GLY A 168 -2.75 9.29 -8.19
N VAL A 169 -2.24 8.12 -7.80
CA VAL A 169 -2.97 7.15 -6.97
C VAL A 169 -3.37 7.79 -5.64
N TYR A 170 -2.43 8.36 -4.89
CA TYR A 170 -2.77 9.07 -3.65
C TYR A 170 -3.73 10.24 -3.87
N LYS A 171 -3.52 11.02 -4.94
CA LYS A 171 -4.36 12.19 -5.23
C LYS A 171 -5.82 11.80 -5.53
N ALA A 172 -6.03 10.73 -6.30
CA ALA A 172 -7.37 10.20 -6.57
C ALA A 172 -8.05 9.72 -5.29
N ILE A 173 -7.33 8.97 -4.44
CA ILE A 173 -7.87 8.47 -3.16
C ILE A 173 -8.28 9.63 -2.25
N ALA A 174 -7.43 10.65 -2.11
CA ALA A 174 -7.73 11.83 -1.32
C ALA A 174 -8.94 12.62 -1.87
N ALA A 175 -9.05 12.72 -3.20
CA ALA A 175 -10.15 13.43 -3.86
C ALA A 175 -11.49 12.69 -3.72
N ASP A 176 -11.46 11.37 -3.55
CA ASP A 176 -12.64 10.53 -3.42
C ASP A 176 -13.29 10.56 -2.02
N GLY A 177 -12.79 11.44 -1.13
CA GLY A 177 -13.34 11.63 0.21
C GLY A 177 -12.80 10.66 1.25
N VAL A 178 -11.87 9.79 0.86
CA VAL A 178 -11.08 8.99 1.82
C VAL A 178 -10.09 9.93 2.48
N SER A 179 -10.26 10.17 3.79
CA SER A 179 -9.21 10.80 4.58
C SER A 179 -8.02 9.86 4.57
N LEU A 180 -7.05 10.13 3.69
CA LEU A 180 -5.79 9.39 3.65
C LEU A 180 -5.17 9.45 5.04
N ASN A 181 -5.13 8.30 5.70
CA ASN A 181 -4.45 8.20 6.97
C ASN A 181 -2.95 8.35 6.71
N GLU A 182 -2.35 9.40 7.29
CA GLU A 182 -0.95 9.72 7.04
C GLU A 182 -0.01 8.58 7.43
N GLN A 183 -0.33 7.81 8.49
CA GLN A 183 0.47 6.65 8.91
C GLN A 183 0.38 5.51 7.89
N ASN A 184 -0.79 5.29 7.29
CA ASN A 184 -0.97 4.33 6.20
C ASN A 184 -0.16 4.72 4.96
N THR A 185 -0.22 6.00 4.55
CA THR A 185 0.57 6.53 3.43
C THR A 185 2.08 6.46 3.70
N GLN A 186 2.52 6.85 4.90
CA GLN A 186 3.93 6.74 5.31
C GLN A 186 4.42 5.30 5.28
N SER A 187 3.63 4.37 5.84
CA SER A 187 3.94 2.94 5.81
C SER A 187 4.08 2.40 4.39
N ALA A 188 3.16 2.76 3.50
CA ALA A 188 3.20 2.38 2.09
C ALA A 188 4.48 2.88 1.38
N ASN A 189 4.84 4.15 1.58
CA ASN A 189 6.06 4.74 0.99
C ASN A 189 7.36 4.16 1.57
N GLN A 190 7.38 3.88 2.88
CA GLN A 190 8.52 3.22 3.52
C GLN A 190 8.69 1.79 2.99
N MET A 191 7.60 1.07 2.73
CA MET A 191 7.67 -0.27 2.14
C MET A 191 8.24 -0.26 0.73
N LEU A 192 7.77 0.67 -0.12
CA LEU A 192 8.35 0.88 -1.45
C LEU A 192 9.84 1.18 -1.39
N THR A 193 10.22 2.07 -0.48
CA THR A 193 11.60 2.47 -0.24
C THR A 193 12.48 1.30 0.16
N ALA A 194 12.05 0.56 1.17
CA ALA A 194 12.80 -0.52 1.77
C ALA A 194 13.07 -1.68 0.81
N THR A 195 12.11 -1.97 -0.07
CA THR A 195 12.22 -3.09 -1.03
C THR A 195 13.12 -2.77 -2.22
N ASN A 196 13.33 -1.49 -2.56
CA ASN A 196 14.13 -1.10 -3.72
C ASN A 196 15.59 -1.55 -3.63
N GLY A 197 16.21 -1.50 -2.45
CA GLY A 197 17.60 -1.92 -2.27
C GLY A 197 17.81 -3.39 -2.60
N ALA A 198 16.88 -4.24 -2.14
CA ALA A 198 16.89 -5.67 -2.41
C ALA A 198 16.62 -5.99 -3.89
N ILE A 199 15.69 -5.25 -4.52
CA ILE A 199 15.39 -5.37 -5.96
C ILE A 199 16.58 -5.01 -6.84
N GLU A 200 17.26 -3.90 -6.56
CA GLU A 200 18.42 -3.45 -7.35
C GLU A 200 19.61 -4.41 -7.19
N ALA A 201 19.84 -4.92 -5.97
CA ALA A 201 20.90 -5.89 -5.72
C ALA A 201 20.70 -7.22 -6.48
N ASN A 202 19.44 -7.60 -6.71
CA ASN A 202 19.06 -8.86 -7.35
C ASN A 202 18.53 -8.64 -8.78
N LYS A 203 19.05 -7.61 -9.47
CA LYS A 203 18.50 -7.16 -10.75
C LYS A 203 18.64 -8.09 -11.95
N ASP A 204 19.45 -9.12 -11.78
CA ASP A 204 19.65 -10.14 -12.80
C ASP A 204 18.60 -11.24 -12.74
N ASP A 205 17.87 -11.37 -11.63
CA ASP A 205 16.70 -12.24 -11.52
C ASP A 205 15.40 -11.45 -11.77
N SER A 206 14.88 -11.55 -13.00
CA SER A 206 13.58 -10.95 -13.38
C SER A 206 12.39 -11.40 -12.52
N LYS A 207 12.47 -12.55 -11.84
CA LYS A 207 11.39 -13.06 -10.97
C LYS A 207 11.52 -12.57 -9.52
N TYR A 208 12.71 -12.10 -9.12
CA TYR A 208 12.99 -11.70 -7.74
C TYR A 208 12.04 -10.59 -7.23
N PRO A 209 11.78 -9.49 -7.97
CA PRO A 209 10.86 -8.45 -7.47
C PRO A 209 9.46 -8.97 -7.18
N GLY A 210 8.96 -9.88 -8.03
CA GLY A 210 7.65 -10.51 -7.83
C GLY A 210 7.60 -11.39 -6.59
N LYS A 211 8.66 -12.20 -6.38
CA LYS A 211 8.80 -13.02 -5.18
C LYS A 211 8.89 -12.16 -3.92
N LEU A 212 9.72 -11.12 -3.93
CA LEU A 212 9.88 -10.22 -2.78
C LEU A 212 8.57 -9.53 -2.41
N MET A 213 7.87 -8.96 -3.41
CA MET A 213 6.59 -8.29 -3.18
C MET A 213 5.52 -9.24 -2.67
N ALA A 214 5.51 -10.49 -3.15
CA ALA A 214 4.62 -11.51 -2.63
C ALA A 214 4.97 -11.93 -1.20
N ALA A 215 6.26 -11.97 -0.83
CA ALA A 215 6.69 -12.22 0.54
C ALA A 215 6.23 -11.10 1.49
N VAL A 216 6.45 -9.85 1.09
CA VAL A 216 5.97 -8.66 1.84
C VAL A 216 4.46 -8.69 2.00
N GLY A 217 3.72 -8.96 0.92
CA GLY A 217 2.27 -9.09 0.95
C GLY A 217 1.80 -10.14 1.97
N ASP A 218 2.34 -11.35 1.91
CA ASP A 218 2.01 -12.42 2.87
C ASP A 218 2.36 -12.05 4.32
N THR A 219 3.49 -11.37 4.55
CA THR A 219 3.85 -10.91 5.90
C THR A 219 2.87 -9.87 6.42
N THR A 220 2.47 -8.88 5.61
CA THR A 220 1.46 -7.89 6.03
C THR A 220 0.10 -8.53 6.31
N LYS A 221 -0.27 -9.55 5.52
CA LYS A 221 -1.47 -10.36 5.74
C LYS A 221 -1.44 -11.11 7.07
N GLU A 222 -0.32 -11.74 7.40
CA GLU A 222 -0.12 -12.47 8.65
C GLU A 222 -0.15 -11.51 9.86
N ILE A 223 0.52 -10.35 9.75
CA ILE A 223 0.45 -9.29 10.78
C ILE A 223 -1.00 -8.88 11.04
N ASN A 224 -1.79 -8.62 10.00
CA ASN A 224 -3.19 -8.25 10.16
C ASN A 224 -4.03 -9.37 10.82
N GLN A 225 -3.79 -10.62 10.44
CA GLN A 225 -4.47 -11.77 11.04
C GLN A 225 -4.16 -11.91 12.53
N GLN A 226 -2.91 -11.72 12.95
CA GLN A 226 -2.52 -11.75 14.36
C GLN A 226 -3.17 -10.59 15.15
N LYS A 227 -3.16 -9.37 14.58
CA LYS A 227 -3.80 -8.20 15.21
C LYS A 227 -5.30 -8.39 15.39
N LYS A 228 -5.98 -8.98 14.40
CA LYS A 228 -7.41 -9.33 14.49
C LYS A 228 -7.72 -10.38 15.56
N GLN A 229 -6.73 -11.19 15.94
CA GLN A 229 -6.84 -12.18 17.03
C GLN A 229 -6.46 -11.59 18.40
N GLY A 230 -6.18 -10.28 18.48
CA GLY A 230 -5.81 -9.59 19.71
C GLY A 230 -4.31 -9.58 20.01
N THR A 231 -3.47 -10.05 19.09
CA THR A 231 -2.00 -10.10 19.27
C THR A 231 -1.32 -9.09 18.36
N THR A 232 -0.50 -8.20 18.92
CA THR A 232 0.36 -7.31 18.12
C THR A 232 1.76 -7.93 18.02
N PRO A 233 2.21 -8.35 16.83
CA PRO A 233 3.54 -8.93 16.65
C PRO A 233 4.66 -7.96 17.08
N THR A 234 5.68 -8.49 17.74
CA THR A 234 6.94 -7.80 18.02
C THR A 234 7.82 -7.74 16.77
N GLN A 235 8.83 -6.86 16.76
CA GLN A 235 9.81 -6.79 15.67
C GLN A 235 10.49 -8.14 15.36
N ASN A 236 10.86 -8.91 16.40
CA ASN A 236 11.47 -10.22 16.23
C ASN A 236 10.49 -11.22 15.58
N GLN A 237 9.22 -11.19 15.97
CA GLN A 237 8.19 -12.03 15.33
C GLN A 237 7.97 -11.63 13.88
N ILE A 238 7.94 -10.34 13.57
CA ILE A 238 7.84 -9.83 12.18
C ILE A 238 9.02 -10.32 11.34
N GLN A 239 10.25 -10.27 11.88
CA GLN A 239 11.42 -10.79 11.19
C GLN A 239 11.32 -12.30 10.93
N VAL A 240 10.88 -13.08 11.92
CA VAL A 240 10.68 -14.53 11.75
C VAL A 240 9.65 -14.82 10.66
N ILE A 241 8.50 -14.14 10.69
CA ILE A 241 7.44 -14.29 9.68
C ILE A 241 8.00 -13.93 8.30
N PHE A 242 8.68 -12.78 8.16
CA PHE A 242 9.22 -12.34 6.89
C PHE A 242 10.26 -13.30 6.33
N ASN A 243 11.19 -13.77 7.16
CA ASN A 243 12.21 -14.74 6.76
C ASN A 243 11.57 -16.05 6.27
N GLN A 244 10.55 -16.55 6.97
CA GLN A 244 9.78 -17.71 6.51
C GLN A 244 9.14 -17.46 5.13
N LYS A 245 8.57 -16.27 4.88
CA LYS A 245 7.98 -15.92 3.57
C LYS A 245 9.01 -15.78 2.45
N LEU A 246 10.24 -15.40 2.77
CA LEU A 246 11.38 -15.40 1.85
C LEU A 246 11.86 -16.83 1.54
N GLU A 247 11.92 -17.70 2.54
CA GLU A 247 12.29 -19.12 2.41
C GLU A 247 11.27 -19.88 1.54
N GLU A 248 9.96 -19.70 1.78
CA GLU A 248 8.86 -20.26 0.97
C GLU A 248 8.98 -19.92 -0.52
N ARG A 249 9.74 -18.86 -0.86
CA ARG A 249 9.93 -18.34 -2.22
C ARG A 249 11.35 -18.54 -2.75
N ASN A 250 12.23 -19.20 -1.99
CA ASN A 250 13.63 -19.43 -2.32
C ASN A 250 14.36 -18.12 -2.68
N ILE A 251 14.18 -17.07 -1.85
CA ILE A 251 14.90 -15.79 -2.00
C ILE A 251 15.50 -15.29 -0.67
N TYR A 252 15.56 -16.13 0.35
CA TYR A 252 16.07 -15.75 1.68
C TYR A 252 17.52 -15.30 1.60
N ASN A 253 18.40 -16.09 0.97
CA ASN A 253 19.83 -15.78 0.89
C ASN A 253 20.10 -14.50 0.10
N GLU A 254 19.38 -14.31 -1.00
CA GLU A 254 19.43 -13.15 -1.90
C GLU A 254 18.97 -11.87 -1.22
N THR A 255 18.05 -12.00 -0.26
CA THR A 255 17.46 -10.87 0.47
C THR A 255 18.17 -10.57 1.79
N LYS A 256 18.93 -11.52 2.33
CA LYS A 256 19.50 -11.48 3.69
C LYS A 256 20.24 -10.18 4.02
N ASN A 257 21.05 -9.68 3.09
CA ASN A 257 21.84 -8.46 3.29
C ASN A 257 21.02 -7.16 3.14
N HIS A 258 19.75 -7.27 2.75
CA HIS A 258 18.83 -6.16 2.50
C HIS A 258 17.51 -6.29 3.27
N GLU A 259 17.37 -7.28 4.17
CA GLU A 259 16.10 -7.58 4.87
C GLU A 259 15.75 -6.51 5.91
N GLN A 260 16.74 -5.89 6.55
CA GLN A 260 16.50 -5.04 7.72
C GLN A 260 15.70 -3.77 7.44
N PRO A 261 15.96 -3.02 6.35
CA PRO A 261 15.06 -1.94 5.94
C PRO A 261 13.61 -2.41 5.73
N ILE A 262 13.42 -3.62 5.19
CA ILE A 262 12.09 -4.17 4.91
C ILE A 262 11.38 -4.55 6.22
N ILE A 263 12.11 -5.17 7.15
CA ILE A 263 11.60 -5.47 8.50
C ILE A 263 11.18 -4.19 9.21
N ASN A 264 11.98 -3.13 9.14
CA ASN A 264 11.62 -1.84 9.72
C ASN A 264 10.34 -1.26 9.10
N ALA A 265 10.19 -1.35 7.77
CA ALA A 265 8.96 -0.94 7.09
C ALA A 265 7.74 -1.81 7.48
N LEU A 266 7.94 -3.11 7.70
CA LEU A 266 6.91 -4.03 8.19
C LEU A 266 6.50 -3.73 9.64
N VAL A 267 7.44 -3.32 10.49
CA VAL A 267 7.14 -2.82 11.84
C VAL A 267 6.32 -1.53 11.75
N GLN A 268 6.63 -0.64 10.82
CA GLN A 268 5.85 0.59 10.63
C GLN A 268 4.46 0.30 10.10
N PHE A 269 4.32 -0.67 9.19
CA PHE A 269 3.01 -1.21 8.82
C PHE A 269 2.25 -1.76 10.03
N ASN A 270 2.90 -2.57 10.86
CA ASN A 270 2.29 -3.12 12.08
C ASN A 270 1.77 -2.03 13.04
N ASN A 271 2.37 -0.84 13.03
CA ASN A 271 1.92 0.30 13.83
C ASN A 271 0.83 1.15 13.14
N ALA A 272 0.71 1.05 11.81
CA ALA A 272 -0.28 1.80 11.05
C ALA A 272 -1.71 1.24 11.24
N PRO A 273 -2.76 2.09 11.28
CA PRO A 273 -4.14 1.65 11.50
C PRO A 273 -4.64 0.60 10.49
N ILE A 274 -4.18 0.68 9.23
CA ILE A 274 -4.54 -0.29 8.19
C ILE A 274 -4.20 -1.73 8.56
N SER A 275 -3.13 -1.95 9.34
CA SER A 275 -2.70 -3.29 9.75
C SER A 275 -3.69 -3.98 10.68
N SER A 276 -4.64 -3.28 11.29
CA SER A 276 -5.73 -3.86 12.08
C SER A 276 -7.09 -3.82 11.37
N SER A 277 -7.15 -3.33 10.13
CA SER A 277 -8.41 -3.23 9.38
C SER A 277 -9.03 -4.62 9.16
N LYS A 278 -10.36 -4.71 9.30
CA LYS A 278 -11.08 -5.98 9.27
C LYS A 278 -10.89 -6.75 7.95
N ASP A 279 -10.86 -6.03 6.83
CA ASP A 279 -10.92 -6.64 5.50
C ASP A 279 -9.57 -6.62 4.77
N TYR A 280 -8.49 -6.14 5.41
CA TYR A 280 -7.17 -6.01 4.77
C TYR A 280 -6.65 -7.36 4.23
N SER A 281 -6.60 -8.41 5.06
CA SER A 281 -6.03 -9.71 4.67
C SER A 281 -6.76 -10.42 3.52
N SER A 282 -8.07 -10.19 3.34
CA SER A 282 -8.81 -10.72 2.20
C SER A 282 -8.29 -10.09 0.90
N HIS A 283 -8.23 -8.77 0.84
CA HIS A 283 -7.82 -8.05 -0.37
C HIS A 283 -6.35 -8.25 -0.73
N VAL A 284 -5.46 -8.46 0.25
CA VAL A 284 -4.04 -8.76 -0.04
C VAL A 284 -3.88 -10.02 -0.88
N THR A 285 -4.67 -11.07 -0.63
CA THR A 285 -4.56 -12.34 -1.36
C THR A 285 -4.89 -12.14 -2.84
N ASP A 286 -5.98 -11.42 -3.11
CA ASP A 286 -6.45 -11.13 -4.46
C ASP A 286 -5.46 -10.22 -5.18
N THR A 287 -4.97 -9.18 -4.49
CA THR A 287 -3.91 -8.30 -4.99
C THR A 287 -2.66 -9.08 -5.39
N ILE A 288 -2.15 -9.97 -4.52
CA ILE A 288 -0.98 -10.83 -4.82
C ILE A 288 -1.23 -11.67 -6.07
N ASN A 289 -2.40 -12.31 -6.18
CA ASN A 289 -2.75 -13.14 -7.32
C ASN A 289 -2.82 -12.34 -8.63
N ASN A 290 -3.41 -11.13 -8.58
CA ASN A 290 -3.54 -10.24 -9.73
C ASN A 290 -2.19 -9.70 -10.22
N VAL A 291 -1.19 -9.57 -9.34
CA VAL A 291 0.13 -9.01 -9.70
C VAL A 291 1.25 -10.04 -9.85
N LYS A 292 0.98 -11.33 -9.59
CA LYS A 292 1.97 -12.43 -9.56
C LYS A 292 2.83 -12.53 -10.82
N ASN A 293 2.30 -12.15 -11.98
CA ASN A 293 2.97 -12.30 -13.27
C ASN A 293 3.55 -11.00 -13.86
N SER A 294 3.40 -9.85 -13.20
CA SER A 294 3.67 -8.54 -13.84
C SER A 294 5.13 -8.05 -13.73
N SER A 295 5.96 -8.64 -12.86
CA SER A 295 7.31 -8.12 -12.55
C SER A 295 8.42 -8.63 -13.48
N GLY A 296 8.22 -9.77 -14.16
CA GLY A 296 9.22 -10.34 -15.08
C GLY A 296 9.54 -9.45 -16.28
N ASP A 297 8.55 -8.70 -16.75
CA ASP A 297 8.67 -7.83 -17.91
C ASP A 297 9.38 -6.51 -17.59
N MET A 298 9.21 -5.97 -16.38
CA MET A 298 9.70 -4.64 -15.99
C MET A 298 11.23 -4.54 -15.91
N MET A 299 11.89 -5.57 -15.39
CA MET A 299 13.35 -5.60 -15.20
C MET A 299 14.11 -5.60 -16.53
N ASN A 300 13.61 -6.40 -17.47
CA ASN A 300 14.13 -6.47 -18.83
C ASN A 300 13.94 -5.14 -19.56
N LYS A 301 12.89 -4.38 -19.24
CA LYS A 301 12.62 -3.05 -19.78
C LYS A 301 13.54 -1.98 -19.18
N ALA A 302 13.78 -2.00 -17.86
CA ALA A 302 14.74 -1.10 -17.21
C ALA A 302 16.16 -1.26 -17.80
N LYS A 303 16.60 -2.50 -18.05
CA LYS A 303 17.89 -2.78 -18.71
C LYS A 303 17.92 -2.29 -20.17
N LYS A 304 16.86 -2.52 -20.95
CA LYS A 304 16.75 -2.03 -22.34
C LYS A 304 16.72 -0.50 -22.43
N PHE A 305 15.99 0.15 -21.51
CA PHE A 305 15.95 1.60 -21.38
C PHE A 305 17.33 2.16 -21.07
N LEU A 306 18.03 1.68 -20.03
CA LEU A 306 19.38 2.17 -19.68
C LEU A 306 20.42 2.05 -20.81
N ASN A 307 20.17 1.17 -21.79
CA ASN A 307 21.02 0.94 -22.94
C ASN A 307 20.58 1.70 -24.21
N SER A 308 19.43 2.39 -24.20
CA SER A 308 18.98 3.22 -25.33
C SER A 308 19.58 4.64 -25.29
N GLN A 309 19.52 5.37 -26.42
CA GLN A 309 19.98 6.77 -26.47
C GLN A 309 19.23 7.66 -25.48
N ASP A 310 17.91 7.48 -25.34
CA ASP A 310 17.08 8.19 -24.36
C ASP A 310 17.43 7.80 -22.91
N GLY A 311 17.80 6.53 -22.67
CA GLY A 311 18.26 6.08 -21.37
C GLY A 311 19.61 6.63 -20.96
N GLN A 312 20.49 6.99 -21.90
CA GLN A 312 21.75 7.67 -21.59
C GLN A 312 21.53 9.14 -21.19
N ALA A 313 20.57 9.82 -21.82
CA ALA A 313 20.18 11.20 -21.45
C ALA A 313 19.43 11.26 -20.10
N VAL A 314 18.56 10.28 -19.83
CA VAL A 314 17.80 10.17 -18.57
C VAL A 314 18.61 9.48 -17.47
N LYS A 315 19.74 8.81 -17.77
CA LYS A 315 20.62 8.16 -16.79
C LYS A 315 21.01 9.10 -15.67
N GLN A 316 21.36 10.34 -16.00
CA GLN A 316 21.70 11.35 -15.00
C GLN A 316 20.49 11.77 -14.16
N GLN A 317 19.27 11.84 -14.72
CA GLN A 317 18.07 12.25 -13.99
C GLN A 317 17.49 11.12 -13.12
N ALA A 318 17.52 9.88 -13.61
CA ALA A 318 17.12 8.67 -12.90
C ALA A 318 18.16 8.19 -11.87
N GLN A 319 19.47 8.39 -12.12
CA GLN A 319 20.52 8.26 -11.10
C GLN A 319 20.47 9.44 -10.12
N SER A 320 20.21 10.68 -10.56
CA SER A 320 20.11 11.83 -9.66
C SER A 320 18.96 11.69 -8.67
N TRP A 321 17.79 11.19 -9.08
CA TRP A 321 16.70 10.87 -8.15
C TRP A 321 17.09 9.78 -7.13
N TRP A 322 17.70 8.67 -7.58
CA TRP A 322 18.10 7.57 -6.69
C TRP A 322 19.22 7.98 -5.74
N THR A 323 20.22 8.70 -6.24
CA THR A 323 21.30 9.29 -5.45
C THR A 323 20.77 10.36 -4.49
N ARG A 324 19.77 11.18 -4.87
CA ARG A 324 19.11 12.15 -3.98
C ARG A 324 18.30 11.48 -2.89
N PHE A 325 17.62 10.40 -3.20
CA PHE A 325 16.90 9.57 -2.25
C PHE A 325 17.84 8.85 -1.27
N VAL A 326 18.93 8.24 -1.76
CA VAL A 326 19.96 7.60 -0.94
C VAL A 326 20.74 8.63 -0.10
N ASN A 327 21.06 9.81 -0.66
CA ASN A 327 21.73 10.89 0.06
C ASN A 327 20.83 11.56 1.10
N TRP A 328 19.52 11.63 0.85
CA TRP A 328 18.54 12.05 1.84
C TRP A 328 18.57 11.12 3.07
N ILE A 329 18.61 9.79 2.88
CA ILE A 329 18.78 8.82 3.98
C ILE A 329 20.11 9.02 4.72
N ARG A 330 21.21 9.26 4.00
CA ARG A 330 22.54 9.53 4.60
C ARG A 330 22.67 10.89 5.28
N SER A 331 21.68 11.77 5.18
CA SER A 331 21.68 13.05 5.90
C SER A 331 20.96 12.99 7.24
N TRP A 332 20.37 11.83 7.56
CA TRP A 332 19.65 11.54 8.81
C TRP A 332 20.41 10.56 9.74
N PHE A 333 21.61 10.14 9.33
CA PHE A 333 22.63 9.42 10.10
C PHE A 333 24.00 10.03 9.80
#